data_AF-A0AAV9AWD0-F1
#
_entry.id   AF-A0AAV9AWD0-F1
#
_cell.length_a   1.000
_cell.length_b   1.000
_cell.length_c   1.000
_cell.angle_alpha   90.00
_cell.angle_beta   90.00
_cell.angle_gamma   90.00
#
_symmetry.space_group_name_H-M   'P 1'
#
loop_
_entity.id
_entity.type
_entity.pdbx_description
1 polymer ?
#
loop_
_entity_poly.entity_id
_entity_poly.type
_entity_poly.pdbx_seq_one_letter_code
_entity_poly.pdbx_strand_id
1 'polypeptide(L)' 'MRSCKRAKTVKRAIFTSSAGTVNVEENFKPVYDETSWSDMEFVRRVKMTGWV' A
#
# COMPACT_ATOMS: atom_id res chain seq x y z
N MET A 1 1.30 14.60 -2.37
CA MET A 1 2.61 14.73 -3.09
C MET A 1 2.66 15.85 -4.14
N ARG A 2 1.60 16.16 -4.90
CA ARG A 2 1.63 17.26 -5.90
C ARG A 2 2.03 18.62 -5.29
N SER A 3 1.57 18.94 -4.08
CA SER A 3 1.98 20.16 -3.36
C SER A 3 3.47 20.18 -3.02
N CYS A 4 4.06 19.04 -2.63
CA CYS A 4 5.50 18.92 -2.37
C CYS A 4 6.32 19.23 -3.63
N LYS A 5 5.87 18.74 -4.80
CA LYS A 5 6.49 19.07 -6.10
C LYS A 5 6.44 20.57 -6.41
N ARG A 6 5.32 21.24 -6.12
CA ARG A 6 5.17 22.69 -6.34
C ARG A 6 6.02 23.53 -5.39
N ALA A 7 6.25 23.06 -4.16
CA ALA A 7 6.96 23.84 -3.13
C ALA A 7 8.42 24.12 -3.50
N LYS A 8 9.06 23.32 -4.37
CA LYS A 8 10.47 23.41 -4.80
C LYS A 8 11.53 23.40 -3.67
N THR A 9 11.12 23.39 -2.40
CA THR A 9 11.96 23.39 -1.20
C THR A 9 11.96 22.07 -0.44
N VAL A 10 11.00 21.18 -0.73
CA VAL A 10 10.87 19.89 -0.07
C VAL A 10 11.99 18.95 -0.54
N LYS A 11 12.86 18.54 0.40
CA LYS A 11 14.00 17.65 0.13
C LYS A 11 13.65 16.16 0.14
N ARG A 12 12.65 15.78 0.93
CA ARG A 12 12.17 14.39 1.07
C ARG A 12 10.72 14.40 1.49
N ALA A 13 9.93 13.49 0.92
CA ALA A 13 8.60 13.19 1.41
C ALA A 13 8.58 11.74 1.88
N ILE A 14 8.06 11.53 3.09
CA ILE A 14 7.92 10.20 3.69
C ILE A 14 6.43 9.92 3.74
N PHE A 15 6.03 8.82 3.10
CA PHE A 15 4.65 8.36 3.08
C PHE A 15 4.53 7.13 3.96
N THR A 16 3.73 7.23 5.03
CA THR A 16 3.40 6.08 5.87
C THR A 16 2.38 5.22 5.12
N SER A 17 2.87 4.10 4.56
CA SER A 17 2.01 3.06 3.99
C SER A 17 1.51 2.11 5.10
N SER A 18 1.05 0.92 4.74
CA SER A 18 0.59 -0.13 5.66
C SER A 18 1.01 -1.51 5.17
N ALA A 19 1.10 -2.50 6.08
CA ALA A 19 1.24 -3.91 5.70
C ALA A 19 0.10 -4.39 4.78
N GLY A 20 -1.08 -3.76 4.88
CA GLY A 20 -2.22 -4.06 4.01
C GLY A 20 -2.00 -3.76 2.52
N THR A 21 -0.88 -3.12 2.13
CA THR A 21 -0.53 -2.97 0.71
C THR A 21 0.32 -4.13 0.18
N VAL A 22 0.82 -5.01 1.05
CA VAL A 22 1.77 -6.08 0.67
C VAL A 22 1.25 -7.50 0.84
N ASN A 23 0.35 -7.76 1.80
CA ASN A 23 0.03 -9.15 2.22
C ASN A 23 -1.46 -9.55 2.13
N VAL A 24 -2.31 -8.74 1.50
CA VAL A 24 -3.73 -9.07 1.36
C VAL A 24 -3.96 -9.79 0.05
N GLU A 25 -4.01 -11.11 0.12
CA GLU A 25 -4.24 -12.01 -1.01
C GLU A 25 -4.94 -13.28 -0.54
N GLU A 26 -5.51 -14.06 -1.46
CA GLU A 26 -6.29 -15.27 -1.12
C GLU A 26 -5.41 -16.42 -0.63
N ASN A 27 -4.20 -16.55 -1.17
CA ASN A 27 -3.24 -17.60 -0.81
C ASN A 27 -1.99 -16.97 -0.18
N PHE A 28 -1.88 -17.06 1.14
CA PHE A 28 -0.80 -16.44 1.88
C PHE A 28 0.58 -17.03 1.55
N LYS A 29 1.57 -16.15 1.49
CA LYS A 29 2.99 -16.52 1.40
C LYS A 29 3.58 -16.63 2.81
N PRO A 30 4.60 -17.50 3.00
CA PRO A 30 5.28 -17.62 4.29
C PRO A 30 6.15 -16.38 4.62
N VAL A 31 6.59 -15.64 3.60
CA VAL A 31 7.45 -14.45 3.73
C VAL A 31 7.01 -13.40 2.72
N TYR A 32 7.05 -12.14 3.14
CA TYR A 32 6.76 -10.95 2.32
C TYR A 32 7.94 -9.98 2.38
N ASP A 33 8.17 -9.28 1.28
CA ASP A 33 9.21 -8.26 1.13
C ASP A 33 8.67 -7.02 0.41
N GLU A 34 9.53 -6.04 0.14
CA GLU A 34 9.16 -4.78 -0.52
C GLU A 34 8.81 -4.93 -2.01
N THR A 35 8.99 -6.12 -2.59
CA THR A 35 8.56 -6.42 -3.97
C THR A 35 7.13 -6.97 -4.02
N SER A 36 6.57 -7.33 -2.86
CA SER A 36 5.23 -7.89 -2.73
C SER A 36 4.13 -6.83 -2.79
N TRP A 37 2.98 -7.20 -3.35
CA TRP A 37 1.79 -6.37 -3.45
C TRP A 37 0.54 -7.16 -3.14
N SER A 38 -0.43 -6.51 -2.51
CA SER A 38 -1.75 -7.09 -2.27
C SER A 38 -2.54 -7.25 -3.57
N ASP A 39 -3.37 -8.29 -3.61
CA ASP A 39 -4.26 -8.57 -4.72
C ASP A 39 -5.50 -7.65 -4.62
N MET A 40 -5.54 -6.66 -5.50
CA MET A 40 -6.63 -5.68 -5.55
C MET A 40 -7.99 -6.30 -5.89
N GLU A 41 -8.04 -7.37 -6.68
CA GLU A 41 -9.28 -8.05 -7.02
C GLU A 41 -9.82 -8.82 -5.81
N PHE A 42 -8.92 -9.47 -5.06
CA PHE A 42 -9.28 -10.08 -3.78
C PHE A 42 -9.77 -9.03 -2.77
N VAL A 43 -8.98 -7.97 -2.54
CA VAL A 43 -9.30 -6.88 -1.60
C VAL A 43 -10.69 -6.28 -1.86
N ARG A 44 -11.03 -6.01 -3.12
CA ARG A 44 -12.33 -5.47 -3.52
C ARG A 44 -13.46 -6.48 -3.32
N ARG A 45 -13.21 -7.76 -3.63
CA ARG A 45 -14.19 -8.84 -3.49
C ARG A 45 -14.57 -9.07 -2.02
N VAL A 46 -13.59 -9.13 -1.13
CA VAL A 46 -13.82 -9.46 0.30
C VAL A 46 -14.07 -8.25 1.18
N LYS A 47 -13.87 -7.03 0.66
CA LYS A 47 -13.91 -5.77 1.43
C LYS A 47 -13.04 -5.85 2.68
N MET A 48 -11.72 -5.85 2.46
CA MET A 48 -10.70 -5.88 3.52
C MET A 48 -11.07 -5.00 4.71
N THR A 49 -10.82 -5.50 5.93
CA THR A 49 -11.08 -4.78 7.19
C THR A 49 -10.50 -3.36 7.13
N GLY A 50 -11.36 -2.34 7.34
CA GLY A 50 -10.99 -0.93 7.27
C GLY A 50 -11.30 -0.24 5.93
N TRP A 51 -11.74 -0.98 4.90
CA TRP A 51 -12.30 -0.40 3.67
C TRP A 51 -13.82 -0.19 3.86
N VAL A 52 -14.20 1.04 4.22
CA VAL A 52 -15.60 1.55 4.21
C VAL A 52 -16.03 1.97 2.82
#